data_AF-A0A7C3P025-F1
#
_entry.id   AF-A0A7C3P025-F1
#
_cell.length_a   1.000
_cell.length_b   1.000
_cell.length_c   1.000
_cell.angle_alpha   90.00
_cell.angle_beta   90.00
_cell.angle_gamma   90.00
#
_symmetry.space_group_name_H-M   'P 1'
#
loop_
_entity.id
_entity.type
_entity.pdbx_description
1 polymer ?
#
loop_
_entity_poly.entity_id
_entity_poly.type
_entity_poly.pdbx_seq_one_letter_code
_entity_poly.pdbx_strand_id
1 'polypeptide(L)'
;MRYEKASLVGLILILSWVSQSFAEDYTLQYFLAKASAKDYELSKEERTELLNRMDEILEKIQQVHRGLDQAIQGGEIMMEYQEGKFWMAKLEEDRGSIESGMQQMKLLKEKADQLTPSIRLYKSLRDLSVNFNAYNNMALLSAYVGDLAPEIGLWADPVFYKLYLLSLAGSKDREVNKGLPKKEKKPAPKK
;
A
#
# COMPACT_ATOMS: atom_id res chain seq x y z
N MET A 1 -30.97 -13.68 48.79
CA MET A 1 -30.99 -12.51 47.88
C MET A 1 -29.71 -11.66 47.89
N ARG A 2 -28.50 -12.23 48.13
CA ARG A 2 -27.23 -11.46 48.11
C ARG A 2 -26.23 -11.88 47.01
N TYR A 3 -26.52 -12.94 46.26
CA TYR A 3 -25.63 -13.49 45.23
C TYR A 3 -26.01 -13.14 43.78
N GLU A 4 -27.22 -12.62 43.53
CA GLU A 4 -27.66 -12.27 42.18
C GLU A 4 -27.08 -10.94 41.67
N LYS A 5 -26.71 -10.01 42.57
CA LYS A 5 -26.16 -8.71 42.18
C LYS A 5 -24.65 -8.72 41.90
N ALA A 6 -23.93 -9.70 42.45
CA ALA A 6 -22.47 -9.83 42.26
C ALA A 6 -22.11 -10.40 40.88
N SER A 7 -22.95 -11.27 40.32
CA SER A 7 -22.75 -11.88 38.99
C SER A 7 -22.84 -10.86 37.85
N LEU A 8 -23.80 -9.94 37.92
CA LEU A 8 -24.01 -8.91 36.88
C LEU A 8 -22.86 -7.89 36.83
N VAL A 9 -22.32 -7.48 37.98
CA VAL A 9 -21.18 -6.54 38.03
C VAL A 9 -19.91 -7.19 37.47
N GLY A 10 -19.68 -8.48 37.76
CA GLY A 10 -18.58 -9.25 37.17
C GLY A 10 -18.69 -9.39 35.65
N LEU A 11 -19.89 -9.65 35.12
CA LEU A 11 -20.15 -9.73 33.68
C LEU A 11 -19.95 -8.38 32.96
N ILE A 12 -20.33 -7.26 33.58
CA ILE A 12 -20.12 -5.91 33.01
C ILE A 12 -18.62 -5.53 33.00
N LEU A 13 -17.86 -5.96 34.01
CA LEU A 13 -16.40 -5.72 34.05
C LEU A 13 -15.66 -6.57 33.02
N ILE A 14 -16.12 -7.79 32.74
CA ILE A 14 -15.55 -8.65 31.69
C ILE A 14 -15.89 -8.10 30.29
N LEU A 15 -17.13 -7.64 30.06
CA LEU A 15 -17.53 -7.01 28.80
C LEU A 15 -16.82 -5.67 28.55
N SER A 16 -16.52 -4.91 29.60
CA SER A 16 -15.72 -3.67 29.50
C SER A 16 -14.23 -3.92 29.24
N TRP A 17 -13.71 -5.11 29.56
CA TRP A 17 -12.32 -5.47 29.25
C TRP A 17 -12.16 -6.04 27.83
N VAL A 18 -13.19 -6.68 27.29
CA VAL A 18 -13.21 -7.17 25.91
C VAL A 18 -13.34 -6.01 24.91
N SER A 19 -13.91 -4.87 25.29
CA SER A 19 -14.06 -3.70 24.42
C SER A 19 -12.83 -2.78 24.38
N GLN A 20 -11.75 -3.10 25.10
CA GLN A 20 -10.47 -2.37 25.01
C GLN A 20 -9.48 -2.97 24.00
N SER A 21 -9.82 -4.04 23.28
CA SER A 21 -9.22 -4.24 21.97
C SER A 21 -9.89 -3.26 21.01
N PHE A 22 -9.45 -2.00 21.03
CA PHE A 22 -9.58 -1.15 19.85
C PHE A 22 -8.86 -1.90 18.74
N ALA A 23 -9.59 -2.69 17.97
CA ALA A 23 -9.10 -3.16 16.68
C ALA A 23 -8.94 -1.88 15.87
N GLU A 24 -7.71 -1.36 15.82
CA GLU A 24 -7.38 -0.21 14.99
C GLU A 24 -7.78 -0.58 13.57
N ASP A 25 -8.77 0.13 13.02
CA ASP A 25 -9.21 -0.12 11.66
C ASP A 25 -8.17 0.50 10.72
N TYR A 26 -7.27 -0.33 10.23
CA TYR A 26 -6.13 0.03 9.37
C TYR A 26 -6.58 0.39 7.95
N THR A 27 -7.47 1.37 7.86
CA THR A 27 -8.05 1.92 6.64
C THR A 27 -7.04 2.79 5.88
N LEU A 28 -7.37 3.14 4.64
CA LEU A 28 -6.61 4.15 3.90
C LEU A 28 -6.51 5.47 4.68
N GLN A 29 -7.60 5.90 5.32
CA GLN A 29 -7.64 7.13 6.11
C GLN A 29 -6.68 7.06 7.31
N TYR A 30 -6.58 5.91 7.98
CA TYR A 30 -5.61 5.68 9.05
C TYR A 30 -4.18 5.93 8.55
N PHE A 31 -3.81 5.29 7.43
CA PHE A 31 -2.47 5.45 6.87
C PHE A 31 -2.22 6.85 6.31
N LEU A 32 -3.20 7.52 5.72
CA LEU A 32 -3.07 8.90 5.25
C LEU A 32 -2.86 9.88 6.42
N ALA A 33 -3.60 9.70 7.52
CA ALA A 33 -3.40 10.49 8.73
C ALA A 33 -1.98 10.29 9.28
N LYS A 34 -1.51 9.04 9.31
CA LYS A 34 -0.16 8.70 9.76
C LYS A 34 0.92 9.26 8.83
N ALA A 35 0.72 9.18 7.52
CA ALA A 35 1.62 9.77 6.52
C ALA A 35 1.71 11.29 6.66
N SER A 36 0.67 11.95 7.15
CA SER A 36 0.66 13.40 7.35
C SER A 36 1.31 13.84 8.67
N ALA A 37 1.59 12.91 9.59
CA ALA A 37 2.24 13.21 10.87
C ALA A 37 3.73 13.56 10.69
N LYS A 38 4.27 14.34 11.64
CA LYS A 38 5.67 14.82 11.62
C LYS A 38 6.68 13.70 11.89
N ASP A 39 6.36 12.83 12.85
CA ASP A 39 7.14 11.66 13.21
C ASP A 39 6.29 10.42 12.93
N TYR A 40 6.52 9.81 11.77
CA TYR A 40 5.83 8.61 11.35
C TYR A 40 6.83 7.46 11.29
N GLU A 41 6.68 6.51 12.20
CA GLU A 41 7.35 5.22 12.12
C GLU A 41 6.28 4.15 12.26
N LEU A 42 6.26 3.22 11.31
CA LEU A 42 5.32 2.12 11.35
C LEU A 42 5.80 1.09 12.37
N SER A 43 4.90 0.69 13.27
CA SER A 43 5.08 -0.49 14.09
C SER A 43 5.20 -1.74 13.20
N LYS A 44 5.68 -2.85 13.76
CA LYS A 44 5.76 -4.12 13.02
C LYS A 44 4.37 -4.60 12.56
N GLU A 45 3.36 -4.38 13.39
CA GLU A 45 1.97 -4.74 13.09
C GLU A 45 1.42 -3.87 11.96
N GLU A 46 1.57 -2.54 12.08
CA GLU A 46 1.13 -1.59 11.06
C GLU A 46 1.81 -1.82 9.71
N ARG A 47 3.10 -2.18 9.72
CA ARG A 47 3.82 -2.53 8.50
C ARG A 47 3.24 -3.78 7.84
N THR A 48 2.91 -4.79 8.66
CA THR A 48 2.30 -6.04 8.16
C THR A 48 0.94 -5.74 7.55
N GLU A 49 0.15 -4.93 8.23
CA GLU A 49 -1.18 -4.59 7.75
C GLU A 49 -1.17 -3.67 6.54
N LEU A 50 -0.24 -2.72 6.47
CA LEU A 50 -0.02 -1.94 5.26
C LEU A 50 0.23 -2.87 4.06
N LEU A 51 1.10 -3.87 4.19
CA LEU A 51 1.34 -4.83 3.11
C LEU A 51 0.10 -5.67 2.78
N ASN A 52 -0.71 -6.05 3.77
CA ASN A 52 -1.98 -6.73 3.52
C ASN A 52 -2.93 -5.87 2.68
N ARG A 53 -3.11 -4.59 3.06
CA ARG A 53 -3.95 -3.65 2.31
C ARG A 53 -3.44 -3.39 0.91
N MET A 54 -2.13 -3.30 0.72
CA MET A 54 -1.54 -3.16 -0.61
C MET A 54 -1.79 -4.39 -1.48
N ASP A 55 -1.78 -5.59 -0.90
CA ASP A 55 -2.13 -6.83 -1.63
C ASP A 55 -3.60 -6.84 -2.05
N GLU A 56 -4.52 -6.48 -1.14
CA GLU A 56 -5.96 -6.33 -1.44
C GLU A 56 -6.19 -5.34 -2.58
N ILE A 57 -5.44 -4.23 -2.60
CA ILE A 57 -5.52 -3.23 -3.66
C ILE A 57 -5.02 -3.79 -5.00
N LEU A 58 -3.91 -4.53 -5.01
CA LEU A 58 -3.43 -5.18 -6.23
C LEU A 58 -4.43 -6.21 -6.77
N GLU A 59 -5.12 -6.95 -5.90
CA GLU A 59 -6.19 -7.87 -6.29
C GLU A 59 -7.39 -7.13 -6.91
N LYS A 60 -7.83 -6.02 -6.30
CA LYS A 60 -8.89 -5.17 -6.87
C LYS A 60 -8.50 -4.61 -8.24
N ILE A 61 -7.28 -4.10 -8.37
CA ILE A 61 -6.72 -3.62 -9.64
C ILE A 61 -6.79 -4.74 -10.70
N GLN A 62 -6.36 -5.95 -10.36
CA GLN A 62 -6.40 -7.09 -11.28
C GLN A 62 -7.83 -7.48 -11.68
N GLN A 63 -8.79 -7.39 -10.76
CA GLN A 63 -10.20 -7.65 -11.06
C GLN A 63 -10.77 -6.62 -12.02
N VAL A 64 -10.56 -5.33 -11.75
CA VAL A 64 -11.01 -4.22 -12.61
C VAL A 64 -10.34 -4.29 -13.98
N HIS A 65 -9.04 -4.55 -14.02
CA HIS A 65 -8.27 -4.71 -15.26
C HIS A 65 -8.85 -5.83 -16.14
N ARG A 66 -9.15 -7.00 -15.57
CA ARG A 66 -9.80 -8.10 -16.30
C ARG A 66 -11.20 -7.72 -16.78
N GLY A 67 -11.96 -6.98 -15.97
CA GLY A 67 -13.28 -6.50 -16.35
C GLY A 67 -13.22 -5.56 -17.55
N LEU A 68 -12.28 -4.61 -17.56
CA LEU A 68 -12.04 -3.71 -18.71
C LEU A 68 -11.63 -4.48 -19.97
N ASP A 69 -10.67 -5.40 -19.85
CA ASP A 69 -10.22 -6.24 -20.96
C ASP A 69 -11.39 -7.02 -21.58
N GLN A 70 -12.22 -7.65 -20.73
CA GLN A 70 -13.40 -8.38 -21.17
C GLN A 70 -14.46 -7.47 -21.80
N ALA A 71 -14.72 -6.30 -21.22
CA ALA A 71 -15.74 -5.39 -21.71
C ALA A 71 -15.40 -4.80 -23.08
N ILE A 72 -14.11 -4.47 -23.32
CA ILE A 72 -13.64 -4.00 -24.62
C ILE A 72 -13.65 -5.14 -25.65
N GLN A 73 -13.08 -6.30 -25.31
CA GLN A 73 -13.02 -7.44 -26.25
C GLN A 73 -14.40 -8.02 -26.56
N GLY A 74 -15.30 -8.04 -25.58
CA GLY A 74 -16.67 -8.54 -25.68
C GLY A 74 -17.63 -7.57 -26.35
N GLY A 75 -17.20 -6.33 -26.62
CA GLY A 75 -18.02 -5.31 -27.26
C GLY A 75 -19.07 -4.67 -26.36
N GLU A 76 -19.02 -4.89 -25.04
CA GLU A 76 -19.84 -4.15 -24.07
C GLU A 76 -19.47 -2.67 -24.09
N ILE A 77 -18.18 -2.38 -24.22
CA ILE A 77 -17.68 -1.04 -24.51
C ILE A 77 -17.47 -0.93 -26.02
N MET A 78 -18.36 -0.17 -26.66
CA MET A 78 -18.23 0.13 -28.10
C MET A 78 -17.33 1.35 -28.29
N MET A 79 -16.16 1.13 -28.89
CA MET A 79 -15.20 2.18 -29.24
C MET A 79 -14.90 2.15 -30.73
N GLU A 80 -14.43 3.27 -31.27
CA GLU A 80 -13.86 3.25 -32.62
C GLU A 80 -12.64 2.33 -32.66
N TYR A 81 -12.40 1.67 -33.80
CA TYR A 81 -11.39 0.63 -33.93
C TYR A 81 -9.97 1.06 -33.50
N GLN A 82 -9.56 2.29 -33.84
CA GLN A 82 -8.24 2.82 -33.47
C GLN A 82 -8.14 3.11 -31.97
N GLU A 83 -9.22 3.63 -31.39
CA GLU A 83 -9.30 3.90 -29.96
C GLU A 83 -9.30 2.59 -29.15
N GLY A 84 -10.08 1.59 -29.58
CA GLY A 84 -10.04 0.25 -28.99
C GLY A 84 -8.65 -0.36 -29.02
N LYS A 85 -7.94 -0.28 -30.15
CA LYS A 85 -6.53 -0.73 -30.24
C LYS A 85 -5.61 -0.01 -29.26
N PHE A 86 -5.75 1.31 -29.14
CA PHE A 86 -4.95 2.10 -28.23
C PHE A 86 -5.14 1.66 -26.78
N TRP A 87 -6.40 1.51 -26.33
CA TRP A 87 -6.70 1.11 -24.96
C TRP A 87 -6.32 -0.35 -24.67
N MET A 88 -6.50 -1.25 -25.64
CA MET A 88 -6.04 -2.63 -25.51
C MET A 88 -4.53 -2.73 -25.34
N ALA A 89 -3.75 -1.92 -26.07
CA ALA A 89 -2.30 -1.87 -25.88
C ALA A 89 -1.91 -1.37 -24.47
N LYS A 90 -2.67 -0.40 -23.94
CA LYS A 90 -2.49 0.11 -22.57
C LYS A 90 -2.82 -0.94 -21.50
N LEU A 91 -3.90 -1.70 -21.68
CA LEU A 91 -4.24 -2.80 -20.79
C LEU A 91 -3.17 -3.91 -20.81
N GLU A 92 -2.57 -4.21 -21.96
CA GLU A 92 -1.49 -5.21 -22.01
C GLU A 92 -0.23 -4.73 -21.26
N GLU A 93 0.11 -3.43 -21.34
CA GLU A 93 1.18 -2.83 -20.53
C GLU A 93 0.90 -2.95 -19.02
N ASP A 94 -0.35 -2.67 -18.62
CA ASP A 94 -0.77 -2.76 -17.22
C ASP A 94 -0.70 -4.18 -16.66
N ARG A 95 -0.97 -5.21 -17.47
CA ARG A 95 -0.83 -6.60 -17.03
C ARG A 95 0.57 -6.87 -16.50
N GLY A 96 1.61 -6.38 -17.18
CA GLY A 96 2.99 -6.52 -16.72
C GLY A 96 3.25 -5.81 -15.38
N SER A 97 2.68 -4.61 -15.19
CA SER A 97 2.78 -3.86 -13.94
C SER A 97 2.06 -4.56 -12.78
N ILE A 98 0.88 -5.12 -13.02
CA ILE A 98 0.09 -5.90 -12.04
C ILE A 98 0.86 -7.16 -11.63
N GLU A 99 1.32 -7.95 -12.59
CA GLU A 99 2.06 -9.19 -12.31
C GLU A 99 3.34 -8.92 -11.53
N SER A 100 4.11 -7.91 -11.94
CA SER A 100 5.29 -7.45 -11.21
C SER A 100 4.93 -7.04 -9.78
N GLY A 101 3.87 -6.24 -9.61
CA GLY A 101 3.42 -5.78 -8.30
C GLY A 101 3.06 -6.93 -7.36
N MET A 102 2.25 -7.89 -7.84
CA MET A 102 1.88 -9.08 -7.07
C MET A 102 3.08 -9.96 -6.71
N GLN A 103 4.04 -10.12 -7.63
CA GLN A 103 5.28 -10.86 -7.35
C GLN A 103 6.11 -10.17 -6.26
N GLN A 104 6.28 -8.86 -6.33
CA GLN A 104 7.02 -8.11 -5.30
C GLN A 104 6.29 -8.15 -3.95
N MET A 105 4.95 -8.13 -3.96
CA MET A 105 4.17 -8.23 -2.73
C MET A 105 4.41 -9.55 -2.01
N LYS A 106 4.45 -10.67 -2.74
CA LYS A 106 4.79 -11.99 -2.16
C LYS A 106 6.15 -11.98 -1.48
N LEU A 107 7.17 -11.43 -2.14
CA LEU A 107 8.52 -11.30 -1.57
C LEU A 107 8.52 -10.43 -0.30
N LEU A 108 7.77 -9.33 -0.29
CA LEU A 108 7.69 -8.43 0.86
C LEU A 108 6.91 -9.00 2.04
N LYS A 109 5.89 -9.84 1.79
CA LYS A 109 5.18 -10.60 2.83
C LYS A 109 6.09 -11.63 3.50
N GLU A 110 6.97 -12.27 2.73
CA GLU A 110 8.00 -13.16 3.28
C GLU A 110 9.08 -12.38 4.04
N LYS A 111 9.53 -11.25 3.47
CA LYS A 111 10.61 -10.45 4.03
C LYS A 111 10.42 -8.93 3.77
N ALA A 112 9.86 -8.26 4.78
CA ALA A 112 9.40 -6.87 4.71
C ALA A 112 10.51 -5.78 4.81
N ASP A 113 11.78 -6.12 4.70
CA ASP A 113 12.91 -5.18 4.73
C ASP A 113 13.71 -5.17 3.41
N GLN A 114 13.19 -5.83 2.36
CA GLN A 114 13.84 -5.90 1.06
C GLN A 114 13.59 -4.64 0.21
N LEU A 115 14.58 -3.74 0.19
CA LEU A 115 14.51 -2.48 -0.56
C LEU A 115 14.21 -2.66 -2.06
N THR A 116 14.84 -3.62 -2.74
CA THR A 116 14.69 -3.78 -4.20
C THR A 116 13.25 -4.16 -4.58
N PRO A 117 12.61 -5.16 -3.97
CA PRO A 117 11.18 -5.41 -4.13
C PRO A 117 10.30 -4.22 -3.77
N SER A 118 10.63 -3.47 -2.70
CA SER A 118 9.86 -2.26 -2.35
C SER A 118 9.90 -1.20 -3.45
N ILE A 119 11.07 -0.95 -4.05
CA ILE A 119 11.21 0.00 -5.18
C ILE A 119 10.40 -0.48 -6.39
N ARG A 120 10.50 -1.77 -6.73
CA ARG A 120 9.77 -2.34 -7.87
C ARG A 120 8.26 -2.32 -7.66
N LEU A 121 7.79 -2.64 -6.45
CA LEU A 121 6.38 -2.52 -6.08
C LEU A 121 5.90 -1.08 -6.21
N TYR A 122 6.64 -0.11 -5.67
CA TYR A 122 6.31 1.31 -5.81
C TYR A 122 6.18 1.72 -7.28
N LYS A 123 7.13 1.31 -8.13
CA LYS A 123 7.08 1.60 -9.56
C LYS A 123 5.81 1.02 -10.19
N SER A 124 5.50 -0.26 -9.97
CA SER A 124 4.28 -0.90 -10.46
C SER A 124 3.02 -0.12 -10.05
N LEU A 125 2.92 0.27 -8.77
CA LEU A 125 1.77 1.03 -8.26
C LEU A 125 1.67 2.43 -8.89
N ARG A 126 2.79 3.09 -9.17
CA ARG A 126 2.83 4.38 -9.84
C ARG A 126 2.38 4.30 -11.29
N ASP A 127 2.90 3.32 -12.02
CA ASP A 127 2.53 3.10 -13.41
C ASP A 127 1.02 2.81 -13.50
N LEU A 128 0.49 1.96 -12.61
CA LEU A 128 -0.94 1.66 -12.51
C LEU A 128 -1.78 2.86 -12.10
N SER A 129 -1.33 3.68 -11.15
CA SER A 129 -2.03 4.91 -10.75
C SER A 129 -2.22 5.85 -11.93
N VAL A 130 -1.16 6.08 -12.72
CA VAL A 130 -1.20 6.94 -13.90
C VAL A 130 -2.18 6.40 -14.94
N ASN A 131 -2.11 5.10 -15.24
CA ASN A 131 -2.94 4.48 -16.27
C ASN A 131 -4.40 4.37 -15.84
N PHE A 132 -4.69 4.00 -14.59
CA PHE A 132 -6.05 3.97 -14.05
C PHE A 132 -6.68 5.36 -14.01
N ASN A 133 -5.90 6.40 -13.72
CA ASN A 133 -6.40 7.77 -13.82
C ASN A 133 -6.71 8.15 -15.28
N ALA A 134 -5.95 7.66 -16.26
CA ALA A 134 -6.27 7.86 -17.67
C ALA A 134 -7.59 7.17 -18.06
N TYR A 135 -7.83 5.94 -17.60
CA TYR A 135 -9.12 5.25 -17.78
C TYR A 135 -10.27 6.02 -17.11
N ASN A 136 -10.06 6.53 -15.91
CA ASN A 136 -11.09 7.27 -15.19
C ASN A 136 -11.48 8.61 -15.85
N ASN A 137 -10.58 9.19 -16.66
CA ASN A 137 -10.86 10.39 -17.45
C ASN A 137 -11.58 10.09 -18.77
N MET A 138 -11.79 8.82 -19.11
CA MET A 138 -12.56 8.42 -20.28
C MET A 138 -13.96 7.95 -19.86
N ALA A 139 -15.00 8.58 -20.39
CA ALA A 139 -16.39 8.34 -19.98
C ALA A 139 -16.85 6.87 -20.08
N LEU A 140 -16.37 6.12 -21.08
CA LEU A 140 -16.74 4.71 -21.26
C LEU A 140 -16.01 3.77 -20.27
N LEU A 141 -14.81 4.15 -19.82
CA LEU A 141 -13.98 3.30 -18.95
C LEU A 141 -14.14 3.67 -17.47
N SER A 142 -14.51 4.91 -17.18
CA SER A 142 -14.66 5.43 -15.80
C SER A 142 -15.68 4.64 -14.98
N ALA A 143 -16.72 4.09 -15.60
CA ALA A 143 -17.72 3.26 -14.91
C ALA A 143 -17.13 1.95 -14.34
N TYR A 144 -16.04 1.44 -14.92
CA TYR A 144 -15.36 0.23 -14.46
C TYR A 144 -14.31 0.54 -13.39
N VAL A 145 -13.67 1.70 -13.48
CA VAL A 145 -12.57 2.08 -12.59
C VAL A 145 -13.04 2.85 -11.36
N GLY A 146 -13.87 3.88 -11.57
CA GLY A 146 -14.45 4.70 -10.52
C GLY A 146 -13.43 5.18 -9.49
N ASP A 147 -13.80 5.04 -8.22
CA ASP A 147 -13.00 5.51 -7.08
C ASP A 147 -11.68 4.75 -6.90
N LEU A 148 -11.49 3.60 -7.55
CA LEU A 148 -10.23 2.87 -7.45
C LEU A 148 -9.07 3.68 -8.05
N ALA A 149 -9.30 4.42 -9.14
CA ALA A 149 -8.24 5.23 -9.77
C ALA A 149 -7.56 6.21 -8.79
N PRO A 150 -8.30 7.13 -8.13
CA PRO A 150 -7.70 8.02 -7.15
C PRO A 150 -7.16 7.26 -5.92
N GLU A 151 -7.77 6.13 -5.54
CA GLU A 151 -7.32 5.33 -4.40
C GLU A 151 -5.91 4.75 -4.62
N ILE A 152 -5.60 4.23 -5.81
CA ILE A 152 -4.26 3.69 -6.13
C ILE A 152 -3.19 4.76 -5.94
N GLY A 153 -3.48 6.01 -6.38
CA GLY A 153 -2.55 7.13 -6.21
C GLY A 153 -2.25 7.44 -4.74
N LEU A 154 -3.27 7.38 -3.89
CA LEU A 154 -3.11 7.57 -2.44
C LEU A 154 -2.33 6.42 -1.79
N TRP A 155 -2.60 5.19 -2.18
CA TRP A 155 -1.83 4.03 -1.72
C TRP A 155 -0.36 4.09 -2.17
N ALA A 156 -0.09 4.53 -3.40
CA ALA A 156 1.27 4.57 -3.95
C ALA A 156 2.14 5.66 -3.30
N ASP A 157 1.69 6.92 -3.30
CA ASP A 157 2.54 8.06 -2.94
C ASP A 157 2.50 8.40 -1.44
N PRO A 158 1.41 8.96 -0.88
CA PRO A 158 1.43 9.36 0.51
C PRO A 158 1.51 8.15 1.45
N VAL A 159 1.01 6.97 1.07
CA VAL A 159 1.05 5.80 1.95
C VAL A 159 2.32 4.98 1.73
N PHE A 160 2.45 4.25 0.63
CA PHE A 160 3.54 3.28 0.46
C PHE A 160 4.90 3.96 0.33
N TYR A 161 5.04 4.96 -0.54
CA TYR A 161 6.31 5.64 -0.72
C TYR A 161 6.79 6.31 0.57
N LYS A 162 5.92 7.10 1.21
CA LYS A 162 6.30 7.83 2.42
C LYS A 162 6.49 6.91 3.61
N LEU A 163 5.48 6.13 3.99
CA LEU A 163 5.51 5.37 5.25
C LEU A 163 6.44 4.16 5.20
N TYR A 164 6.56 3.52 4.04
CA TYR A 164 7.30 2.28 3.89
C TYR A 164 8.64 2.47 3.18
N LEU A 165 8.64 2.95 1.93
CA LEU A 165 9.84 2.96 1.10
C LEU A 165 10.91 3.94 1.59
N LEU A 166 10.53 5.20 1.89
CA LEU A 166 11.46 6.20 2.41
C LEU A 166 12.04 5.79 3.76
N SER A 167 11.19 5.28 4.66
CA SER A 167 11.60 4.76 5.96
C SER A 167 12.64 3.66 5.82
N LEU A 168 12.45 2.75 4.86
CA LEU A 168 13.37 1.65 4.58
C LEU A 168 14.69 2.10 3.94
N ALA A 169 14.66 3.12 3.08
CA ALA A 169 15.88 3.72 2.52
C ALA A 169 16.70 4.41 3.62
N GLY A 170 16.04 5.19 4.47
CA GLY A 170 16.69 5.90 5.58
C GLY A 170 17.29 4.97 6.64
N SER A 171 16.69 3.79 6.89
CA SER A 171 17.25 2.80 7.82
C SER A 171 18.54 2.17 7.27
N LYS A 172 18.59 1.85 5.97
CA LYS A 172 19.81 1.34 5.32
C LYS A 172 20.96 2.35 5.34
N ASP A 173 20.68 3.62 5.09
CA ASP A 173 21.71 4.66 5.17
C ASP A 173 22.27 4.81 6.59
N ARG A 174 21.44 4.65 7.62
CA ARG A 174 21.87 4.65 9.02
C ARG A 174 22.72 3.43 9.39
N GLU A 175 22.41 2.25 8.84
CA GLU A 175 23.22 1.04 9.03
C GLU A 175 24.60 1.17 8.37
N VAL A 176 24.67 1.67 7.14
CA VAL A 176 25.93 1.93 6.43
C VAL A 176 26.80 2.93 7.21
N ASN A 177 26.19 3.97 7.79
CA ASN A 177 26.91 4.96 8.59
C ASN A 177 27.36 4.45 9.97
N LYS A 178 26.70 3.45 10.55
CA LYS A 178 27.17 2.79 11.79
C LYS A 178 28.36 1.85 11.56
N GLY A 179 28.55 1.38 10.33
CA GLY A 179 29.69 0.53 9.93
C GLY A 179 30.98 1.28 9.57
N LEU A 180 30.94 2.61 9.45
CA LEU A 180 32.13 3.41 9.21
C LEU A 180 32.91 3.60 10.53
N PRO A 181 34.20 3.22 10.60
CA PRO A 181 34.99 3.47 11.80
C PRO A 181 35.04 4.98 12.02
N LYS A 182 34.59 5.42 13.21
CA LYS A 182 34.73 6.81 13.65
C LYS A 182 36.18 7.23 13.43
N LYS A 183 36.41 8.16 12.50
CA LYS A 183 37.72 8.77 12.19
C LYS A 183 38.53 8.88 13.47
N GLU A 184 39.69 8.22 13.47
CA GLU A 184 40.68 8.31 14.54
C GLU A 184 40.86 9.76 14.96
N LYS A 185 40.70 10.03 16.26
CA LYS A 185 41.10 11.31 16.84
C LYS A 185 42.59 11.49 16.55
N LYS A 186 42.92 12.48 15.72
CA LYS A 186 44.31 12.94 15.56
C LYS A 186 44.90 13.19 16.96
N PRO A 187 46.12 12.69 17.26
CA PRO A 187 46.71 12.89 18.57
C PRO A 187 46.93 14.39 18.80
N ALA A 188 46.47 14.88 19.94
CA ALA A 188 46.72 16.25 20.37
C ALA A 188 48.23 16.46 20.53
N PRO A 189 48.80 17.59 20.06
CA PRO A 189 50.21 17.86 20.24
C PRO A 189 50.46 18.12 21.73
N LYS A 190 51.38 17.34 22.32
CA LYS A 190 51.92 17.63 23.65
C LYS A 190 52.70 18.94 23.58
N LYS A 191 52.30 19.92 24.40
CA LYS A 191 53.16 21.00 24.88
C LYS A 191 53.07 21.01 26.39
#